data_AF-A0A6J8EE38-F1
#
_entry.id   AF-A0A6J8EE38-F1
#
_cell.length_a   1.000
_cell.length_b   1.000
_cell.length_c   1.000
_cell.angle_alpha   90.00
_cell.angle_beta   90.00
_cell.angle_gamma   90.00
#
_symmetry.space_group_name_H-M   'P 1'
#
loop_
_entity.id
_entity.type
_entity.pdbx_description
1 polymer ?
#
loop_
_entity_poly.entity_id
_entity_poly.type
_entity_poly.pdbx_seq_one_letter_code
_entity_poly.pdbx_strand_id
1 'polypeptide(L)'
;MIQVQHGVIKVRHDIGTTCGVIKVQHDTDTTYGVIKVRHDTGTMCGAFKVRFGERTTGDTTCGVIKVRHDTGTICGVIKVRHDIDTTCGVIKVRHDTDTTCGVIKVRHDIGTTCDVIKVRHDTGTCGVIKVRHDIGTTCGVIKVRHDIGTTYGVIKVRHDTGTMCGAFKVRFGERTTGGKV
;
A
#
# COMPACT_ATOMS: atom_id res chain seq x y z
N MET A 1 32.15 -13.41 10.45
CA MET A 1 32.03 -12.93 11.84
C MET A 1 30.91 -11.90 11.85
N ILE A 2 29.73 -12.25 12.40
CA ILE A 2 28.60 -11.32 12.47
C ILE A 2 28.90 -10.35 13.61
N GLN A 3 29.20 -9.10 13.27
CA GLN A 3 29.37 -8.04 14.26
C GLN A 3 27.98 -7.65 14.78
N VAL A 4 27.72 -7.84 16.07
CA VAL A 4 26.49 -7.36 16.71
C VAL A 4 26.80 -6.05 17.42
N GLN A 5 26.19 -4.96 16.96
CA GLN A 5 26.38 -3.63 17.57
C GLN A 5 25.13 -3.22 18.35
N HIS A 6 25.35 -2.66 19.54
CA HIS A 6 24.29 -2.17 20.41
C HIS A 6 24.44 -0.66 20.68
N GLY A 7 23.31 0.05 20.78
CA GLY A 7 23.27 1.44 21.27
C GLY A 7 23.07 2.47 20.17
N VAL A 8 23.82 3.58 20.23
CA VAL A 8 23.71 4.67 19.24
C VAL A 8 24.72 4.44 18.12
N ILE A 9 24.25 4.05 16.94
CA ILE A 9 25.10 3.64 15.81
C ILE A 9 25.00 4.68 14.68
N LYS A 10 26.15 5.12 14.17
CA LYS A 10 26.26 6.05 13.04
C LYS A 10 27.37 5.59 12.09
N VAL A 11 27.00 4.83 11.05
CA VAL A 11 27.96 4.28 10.08
C VAL A 11 27.56 4.60 8.64
N ARG A 12 28.50 4.45 7.70
CA ARG A 12 28.23 4.61 6.26
C ARG A 12 27.59 3.35 5.68
N HIS A 13 28.20 2.21 5.96
CA HIS A 13 27.70 0.88 5.59
C HIS A 13 27.52 0.08 6.86
N ASP A 14 26.34 -0.51 7.02
CA ASP A 14 26.10 -1.54 8.03
C ASP A 14 26.03 -2.89 7.31
N ILE A 15 26.82 -3.84 7.81
CA ILE A 15 26.96 -5.19 7.24
C ILE A 15 26.84 -6.27 8.34
N GLY A 16 26.09 -5.98 9.41
CA GLY A 16 25.92 -6.86 10.54
C GLY A 16 24.58 -6.67 11.24
N THR A 17 24.25 -7.55 12.17
CA THR A 17 23.01 -7.45 12.94
C THR A 17 23.12 -6.31 13.95
N THR A 18 22.30 -5.26 13.85
CA THR A 18 22.42 -4.09 14.73
C THR A 18 21.12 -3.77 15.47
N CYS A 19 21.24 -3.34 16.72
CA CYS A 19 20.11 -3.05 17.60
C CYS A 19 20.29 -1.70 18.32
N GLY A 20 19.30 -0.81 18.24
CA GLY A 20 19.27 0.44 19.02
C GLY A 20 18.79 1.67 18.25
N VAL A 21 19.50 2.78 18.41
CA VAL A 21 19.22 4.05 17.70
C VAL A 21 20.23 4.21 16.57
N ILE A 22 19.78 4.03 15.33
CA ILE A 22 20.65 3.71 14.20
C ILE A 22 20.48 4.75 13.09
N LYS A 23 21.60 5.27 12.59
CA LYS A 23 21.62 6.19 11.45
C LYS A 23 22.67 5.76 10.45
N VAL A 24 22.23 5.23 9.33
CA VAL A 24 23.09 4.61 8.32
C VAL A 24 22.83 5.16 6.92
N GLN A 25 23.82 5.07 6.05
CA GLN A 25 23.66 5.47 4.65
C GLN A 25 23.21 4.28 3.81
N HIS A 26 23.88 3.14 3.93
CA HIS A 26 23.51 1.86 3.33
C HIS A 26 23.36 0.81 4.43
N ASP A 27 22.24 0.12 4.44
CA ASP A 27 21.97 -1.04 5.32
C ASP A 27 21.64 -2.23 4.43
N THR A 28 22.35 -3.34 4.62
CA THR A 28 22.17 -4.58 3.86
C THR A 28 21.81 -5.75 4.75
N ASP A 29 21.66 -5.55 6.06
CA ASP A 29 21.57 -6.62 7.05
C ASP A 29 20.35 -6.46 7.97
N THR A 30 20.31 -7.23 9.06
CA THR A 30 19.17 -7.24 9.97
C THR A 30 19.29 -6.18 11.06
N THR A 31 18.34 -5.24 11.09
CA THR A 31 18.41 -4.07 11.97
C THR A 31 17.15 -3.90 12.84
N TYR A 32 17.33 -3.73 14.14
CA TYR A 32 16.23 -3.56 15.12
C TYR A 32 16.29 -2.21 15.84
N GLY A 33 15.13 -1.57 16.03
CA GLY A 33 14.98 -0.40 16.90
C GLY A 33 14.50 0.87 16.20
N VAL A 34 15.14 2.02 16.49
CA VAL A 34 14.79 3.32 15.90
C VAL A 34 15.80 3.69 14.81
N ILE A 35 15.39 3.54 13.55
CA ILE A 35 16.33 3.46 12.41
C ILE A 35 16.09 4.60 11.42
N LYS A 36 17.17 5.22 10.94
CA LYS A 36 17.14 6.19 9.84
C LYS A 36 18.18 5.82 8.79
N VAL A 37 17.70 5.38 7.63
CA VAL A 37 18.53 4.86 6.54
C VAL A 37 18.27 5.61 5.23
N ARG A 38 19.29 5.75 4.37
CA ARG A 38 19.10 6.29 3.02
C ARG A 38 18.73 5.18 2.04
N HIS A 39 19.51 4.10 1.99
CA HIS A 39 19.27 2.93 1.16
C HIS A 39 19.25 1.69 2.04
N ASP A 40 18.14 0.98 2.02
CA ASP A 40 17.93 -0.25 2.79
C ASP A 40 17.65 -1.39 1.82
N THR A 41 18.42 -2.47 1.94
CA THR A 41 18.21 -3.74 1.25
C THR A 41 18.14 -4.92 2.22
N GLY A 42 17.98 -4.65 3.52
CA GLY A 42 17.96 -5.67 4.56
C GLY A 42 16.59 -5.84 5.22
N THR A 43 16.61 -6.54 6.35
CA THR A 43 15.44 -6.85 7.18
C THR A 43 15.39 -5.90 8.37
N MET A 44 14.31 -5.11 8.51
CA MET A 44 14.17 -4.18 9.65
C MET A 44 12.95 -4.47 10.52
N CYS A 45 13.11 -4.32 11.84
CA CYS A 45 11.98 -4.36 12.77
C CYS A 45 12.03 -3.20 13.76
N GLY A 46 10.91 -2.46 13.89
CA GLY A 46 10.77 -1.36 14.84
C GLY A 46 10.22 -0.09 14.22
N ALA A 47 10.77 1.06 14.58
CA ALA A 47 10.33 2.37 14.10
C ALA A 47 11.38 2.97 13.17
N PHE A 48 11.06 3.14 11.89
CA PHE A 48 12.08 3.48 10.92
C PHE A 48 11.65 4.50 9.86
N LYS A 49 12.68 5.15 9.31
CA LYS A 49 12.57 6.14 8.25
C LYS A 49 13.59 5.86 7.16
N VAL A 50 13.10 5.41 6.02
CA VAL A 50 13.88 5.00 4.85
C VAL A 50 13.66 6.03 3.72
N ARG A 51 14.71 6.34 2.95
CA ARG A 51 14.52 7.12 1.71
C ARG A 51 14.22 6.20 0.54
N PHE A 52 15.04 5.19 0.32
CA PHE A 52 14.89 4.20 -0.73
C PHE A 52 15.03 2.82 -0.10
N GLY A 53 13.98 2.00 -0.19
CA GLY A 53 14.00 0.59 0.21
C GLY A 53 13.89 -0.26 -1.05
N GLU A 54 14.88 -1.11 -1.28
CA GLU A 54 14.90 -2.07 -2.37
C GLU A 54 15.22 -3.43 -1.75
N ARG A 55 14.24 -4.33 -1.70
CA ARG A 55 14.39 -5.58 -0.95
C ARG A 55 14.46 -6.76 -1.88
N THR A 56 15.28 -7.73 -1.52
CA THR A 56 15.32 -9.01 -2.23
C THR A 56 14.25 -9.95 -1.68
N THR A 57 13.96 -11.01 -2.43
CA THR A 57 12.95 -12.00 -2.07
C THR A 57 13.31 -12.67 -0.74
N GLY A 58 12.51 -12.39 0.30
CA GLY A 58 12.68 -12.93 1.66
C GLY A 58 12.87 -11.87 2.75
N ASP A 59 13.24 -10.64 2.39
CA ASP A 59 13.41 -9.55 3.35
C ASP A 59 12.07 -8.99 3.77
N THR A 60 11.77 -9.08 5.08
CA THR A 60 10.53 -8.56 5.65
C THR A 60 10.83 -7.38 6.54
N THR A 61 10.12 -6.28 6.36
CA THR A 61 10.25 -5.14 7.26
C THR A 61 8.95 -4.87 8.00
N CYS A 62 9.01 -4.80 9.34
CA CYS A 62 7.82 -4.72 10.19
C CYS A 62 7.88 -3.62 11.26
N GLY A 63 6.76 -2.92 11.47
CA GLY A 63 6.59 -1.96 12.58
C GLY A 63 5.99 -0.62 12.17
N VAL A 64 6.58 0.50 12.59
CA VAL A 64 6.15 1.86 12.25
C VAL A 64 7.06 2.43 11.18
N ILE A 65 6.49 2.61 9.99
CA ILE A 65 7.24 2.64 8.73
C ILE A 65 7.02 3.98 8.01
N LYS A 66 8.11 4.66 7.64
CA LYS A 66 8.05 5.82 6.74
C LYS A 66 9.07 5.72 5.62
N VAL A 67 8.58 5.53 4.39
CA VAL A 67 9.41 5.31 3.19
C VAL A 67 9.08 6.36 2.11
N ARG A 68 10.05 6.74 1.26
CA ARG A 68 9.74 7.54 0.05
C ARG A 68 9.50 6.65 -1.17
N HIS A 69 10.35 5.66 -1.40
CA HIS A 69 10.21 4.66 -2.45
C HIS A 69 10.46 3.29 -1.84
N ASP A 70 9.50 2.39 -1.98
CA ASP A 70 9.59 1.02 -1.50
C ASP A 70 9.31 0.06 -2.67
N THR A 71 10.18 -0.93 -2.81
CA THR A 71 10.04 -2.06 -3.75
C THR A 71 10.27 -3.37 -2.97
N GLY A 72 9.56 -3.55 -1.87
CA GLY A 72 9.73 -4.70 -0.99
C GLY A 72 8.51 -4.96 -0.12
N THR A 73 8.48 -6.11 0.55
CA THR A 73 7.36 -6.44 1.45
C THR A 73 7.47 -5.72 2.79
N ILE A 74 6.45 -4.92 3.14
CA ILE A 74 6.38 -4.20 4.41
C ILE A 74 5.07 -4.46 5.19
N CYS A 75 5.20 -4.56 6.52
CA CYS A 75 4.10 -4.91 7.42
C CYS A 75 3.96 -3.94 8.62
N GLY A 76 2.73 -3.50 8.94
CA GLY A 76 2.44 -2.71 10.15
C GLY A 76 1.77 -1.35 9.90
N VAL A 77 2.25 -0.30 10.56
CA VAL A 77 1.73 1.07 10.42
C VAL A 77 2.59 1.86 9.43
N ILE A 78 2.07 2.05 8.23
CA ILE A 78 2.88 2.39 7.06
C ILE A 78 2.50 3.74 6.46
N LYS A 79 3.53 4.53 6.11
CA LYS A 79 3.41 5.74 5.29
C LYS A 79 4.45 5.76 4.17
N VAL A 80 3.99 5.52 2.94
CA VAL A 80 4.83 5.45 1.74
C VAL A 80 4.43 6.55 0.74
N ARG A 81 5.38 7.06 -0.06
CA ARG A 81 5.05 7.99 -1.17
C ARG A 81 4.83 7.25 -2.49
N HIS A 82 5.70 6.32 -2.84
CA HIS A 82 5.58 5.44 -4.00
C HIS A 82 5.86 4.03 -3.56
N ASP A 83 4.89 3.16 -3.81
CA ASP A 83 4.88 1.76 -3.42
C ASP A 83 4.68 0.92 -4.68
N ILE A 84 5.52 -0.08 -4.86
CA ILE A 84 5.54 -0.92 -6.07
C ILE A 84 5.41 -2.42 -5.69
N ASP A 85 5.24 -2.74 -4.41
CA ASP A 85 5.22 -4.11 -3.90
C ASP A 85 4.16 -4.34 -2.82
N THR A 86 4.07 -5.59 -2.35
CA THR A 86 3.04 -6.01 -1.39
C THR A 86 3.16 -5.33 -0.03
N THR A 87 2.09 -4.69 0.45
CA THR A 87 2.04 -4.08 1.79
C THR A 87 0.83 -4.49 2.62
N CYS A 88 1.04 -4.73 3.92
CA CYS A 88 0.01 -5.25 4.82
C CYS A 88 -0.11 -4.41 6.11
N GLY A 89 -1.34 -4.04 6.49
CA GLY A 89 -1.65 -3.42 7.79
C GLY A 89 -2.44 -2.12 7.71
N VAL A 90 -2.02 -1.10 8.46
CA VAL A 90 -2.64 0.24 8.45
C VAL A 90 -1.81 1.16 7.59
N ILE A 91 -2.28 1.42 6.37
CA ILE A 91 -1.45 1.93 5.29
C ILE A 91 -1.92 3.30 4.79
N LYS A 92 -0.98 4.20 4.55
CA LYS A 92 -1.20 5.47 3.85
C LYS A 92 -0.19 5.66 2.72
N VAL A 93 -0.67 5.52 1.49
CA VAL A 93 0.15 5.58 0.27
C VAL A 93 -0.30 6.75 -0.62
N ARG A 94 0.63 7.39 -1.32
CA ARG A 94 0.30 8.45 -2.30
C ARG A 94 0.16 7.88 -3.72
N HIS A 95 1.03 6.96 -4.11
CA HIS A 95 0.98 6.25 -5.39
C HIS A 95 1.28 4.78 -5.10
N ASP A 96 0.32 3.94 -5.41
CA ASP A 96 0.38 2.50 -5.23
C ASP A 96 0.20 1.83 -6.59
N THR A 97 1.04 0.85 -6.90
CA THR A 97 0.98 0.11 -8.18
C THR A 97 0.88 -1.40 -8.00
N ASP A 98 0.78 -1.90 -6.76
CA ASP A 98 0.72 -3.34 -6.50
C ASP A 98 -0.28 -3.67 -5.37
N THR A 99 -0.13 -4.83 -4.75
CA THR A 99 -1.13 -5.45 -3.90
C THR A 99 -1.05 -4.93 -2.47
N THR A 100 -2.12 -4.32 -1.96
CA THR A 100 -2.16 -3.91 -0.55
C THR A 100 -3.35 -4.48 0.21
N CYS A 101 -3.09 -4.93 1.44
CA CYS A 101 -4.08 -5.60 2.29
C CYS A 101 -4.23 -4.90 3.65
N GLY A 102 -5.47 -4.81 4.15
CA GLY A 102 -5.82 -4.22 5.45
C GLY A 102 -6.59 -2.89 5.38
N VAL A 103 -6.25 -1.95 6.26
CA VAL A 103 -6.95 -0.65 6.36
C VAL A 103 -6.15 0.42 5.63
N ILE A 104 -6.59 0.75 4.42
CA ILE A 104 -5.76 1.45 3.45
C ILE A 104 -6.36 2.83 3.07
N LYS A 105 -5.48 3.83 2.94
CA LYS A 105 -5.78 5.14 2.34
C LYS A 105 -4.80 5.43 1.20
N VAL A 106 -5.28 5.38 -0.04
CA VAL A 106 -4.48 5.65 -1.25
C VAL A 106 -4.96 6.93 -1.96
N ARG A 107 -4.03 7.68 -2.56
CA ARG A 107 -4.40 8.83 -3.42
C ARG A 107 -4.56 8.42 -4.89
N HIS A 108 -3.64 7.63 -5.43
CA HIS A 108 -3.75 7.03 -6.76
C HIS A 108 -3.34 5.57 -6.64
N ASP A 109 -4.24 4.70 -7.04
CA ASP A 109 -4.08 3.26 -6.98
C ASP A 109 -4.19 2.71 -8.40
N ILE A 110 -3.20 1.91 -8.79
CA ILE A 110 -3.15 1.19 -10.06
C ILE A 110 -3.08 -0.34 -9.83
N GLY A 111 -2.87 -0.75 -8.58
CA GLY A 111 -2.72 -2.16 -8.19
C GLY A 111 -4.01 -2.75 -7.64
N THR A 112 -3.95 -3.99 -7.18
CA THR A 112 -5.10 -4.68 -6.59
C THR A 112 -5.10 -4.49 -5.08
N THR A 113 -6.06 -3.76 -4.53
CA THR A 113 -6.16 -3.61 -3.06
C THR A 113 -7.30 -4.44 -2.50
N CYS A 114 -7.11 -5.00 -1.29
CA CYS A 114 -8.02 -5.87 -0.57
C CYS A 114 -8.46 -5.28 0.79
N ASP A 115 -9.63 -5.68 1.29
CA ASP A 115 -10.21 -5.36 2.61
C ASP A 115 -10.94 -4.01 2.75
N VAL A 116 -10.41 -3.02 3.49
CA VAL A 116 -11.12 -1.77 3.82
C VAL A 116 -10.37 -0.56 3.29
N ILE A 117 -10.88 0.01 2.21
CA ILE A 117 -10.09 0.91 1.36
C ILE A 117 -10.78 2.27 1.17
N LYS A 118 -9.97 3.33 1.21
CA LYS A 118 -10.36 4.68 0.77
C LYS A 118 -9.39 5.18 -0.29
N VAL A 119 -9.84 5.20 -1.54
CA VAL A 119 -9.05 5.66 -2.70
C VAL A 119 -9.64 6.95 -3.28
N ARG A 120 -8.77 7.82 -3.82
CA ARG A 120 -9.22 9.02 -4.55
C ARG A 120 -9.32 8.79 -6.07
N HIS A 121 -8.37 8.07 -6.66
CA HIS A 121 -8.36 7.67 -8.07
C HIS A 121 -7.94 6.20 -8.12
N ASP A 122 -8.81 5.37 -8.68
CA ASP A 122 -8.65 3.92 -8.73
C ASP A 122 -8.77 3.41 -10.17
N THR A 123 -8.01 2.37 -10.50
CA THR A 123 -8.08 1.64 -11.76
C THR A 123 -8.28 0.12 -11.59
N GLY A 124 -8.52 -0.37 -10.37
CA GLY A 124 -9.13 -1.68 -10.15
C GLY A 124 -8.81 -2.31 -8.79
N THR A 125 -9.82 -2.66 -8.00
CA THR A 125 -9.67 -3.09 -6.59
C THR A 125 -10.78 -4.05 -6.13
N CYS A 126 -10.57 -4.77 -5.02
CA CYS A 126 -11.57 -5.66 -4.45
C CYS A 126 -11.77 -5.49 -2.92
N GLY A 127 -13.01 -5.60 -2.43
CA GLY A 127 -13.33 -5.55 -0.99
C GLY A 127 -14.37 -4.49 -0.62
N VAL A 128 -14.22 -3.91 0.58
CA VAL A 128 -15.06 -2.82 1.12
C VAL A 128 -14.44 -1.48 0.74
N ILE A 129 -14.91 -0.91 -0.35
CA ILE A 129 -14.22 0.16 -1.07
C ILE A 129 -15.01 1.47 -1.03
N LYS A 130 -14.30 2.57 -0.79
CA LYS A 130 -14.82 3.93 -0.99
C LYS A 130 -13.90 4.71 -1.93
N VAL A 131 -14.38 4.96 -3.14
CA VAL A 131 -13.63 5.62 -4.22
C VAL A 131 -14.28 6.95 -4.62
N ARG A 132 -13.46 7.93 -5.01
CA ARG A 132 -13.96 9.18 -5.60
C ARG A 132 -14.09 9.09 -7.13
N HIS A 133 -13.09 8.56 -7.82
CA HIS A 133 -13.14 8.31 -9.27
C HIS A 133 -12.57 6.92 -9.54
N ASP A 134 -13.37 6.09 -10.19
CA ASP A 134 -13.01 4.74 -10.63
C ASP A 134 -13.08 4.69 -12.16
N ILE A 135 -12.05 4.11 -12.77
CA ILE A 135 -11.91 3.93 -14.23
C ILE A 135 -11.57 2.45 -14.55
N GLY A 136 -11.73 1.55 -13.57
CA GLY A 136 -11.19 0.19 -13.61
C GLY A 136 -12.22 -0.93 -13.48
N THR A 137 -11.75 -2.09 -13.06
CA THR A 137 -12.64 -3.17 -12.60
C THR A 137 -12.62 -3.25 -11.09
N THR A 138 -13.77 -3.07 -10.43
CA THR A 138 -13.86 -3.18 -8.96
C THR A 138 -14.86 -4.24 -8.49
N CYS A 139 -14.57 -4.90 -7.37
CA CYS A 139 -15.43 -5.98 -6.83
C CYS A 139 -15.68 -5.88 -5.31
N GLY A 140 -16.91 -6.15 -4.83
CA GLY A 140 -17.24 -6.23 -3.40
C GLY A 140 -18.33 -5.27 -2.92
N VAL A 141 -18.13 -4.64 -1.76
CA VAL A 141 -19.07 -3.66 -1.17
C VAL A 141 -18.55 -2.25 -1.45
N ILE A 142 -19.13 -1.59 -2.45
CA ILE A 142 -18.50 -0.47 -3.14
C ILE A 142 -19.32 0.81 -3.02
N LYS A 143 -18.64 1.92 -2.71
CA LYS A 143 -19.21 3.27 -2.74
C LYS A 143 -18.36 4.21 -3.58
N VAL A 144 -18.85 4.56 -4.77
CA VAL A 144 -18.14 5.38 -5.76
C VAL A 144 -18.86 6.71 -5.98
N ARG A 145 -18.11 7.78 -6.26
CA ARG A 145 -18.71 9.06 -6.69
C ARG A 145 -18.84 9.14 -8.22
N HIS A 146 -17.79 8.83 -8.97
CA HIS A 146 -17.81 8.76 -10.43
C HIS A 146 -17.20 7.43 -10.86
N ASP A 147 -17.94 6.64 -11.62
CA ASP A 147 -17.54 5.34 -12.14
C ASP A 147 -17.64 5.34 -13.68
N ILE A 148 -16.59 4.87 -14.34
CA ILE A 148 -16.49 4.68 -15.81
C ILE A 148 -16.13 3.21 -16.11
N GLY A 149 -16.02 2.37 -15.08
CA GLY A 149 -15.45 1.04 -15.13
C GLY A 149 -16.47 -0.11 -15.12
N THR A 150 -16.02 -1.28 -14.70
CA THR A 150 -16.89 -2.44 -14.45
C THR A 150 -16.90 -2.77 -12.96
N THR A 151 -18.08 -2.75 -12.36
CA THR A 151 -18.22 -2.88 -10.90
C THR A 151 -19.11 -4.08 -10.55
N TYR A 152 -18.63 -4.96 -9.67
CA TYR A 152 -19.32 -6.18 -9.23
C TYR A 152 -19.65 -6.15 -7.73
N GLY A 153 -20.88 -6.52 -7.34
CA GLY A 153 -21.25 -6.78 -5.93
C GLY A 153 -22.37 -5.88 -5.39
N VAL A 154 -22.18 -5.31 -4.19
CA VAL A 154 -23.14 -4.41 -3.53
C VAL A 154 -22.67 -2.97 -3.70
N ILE A 155 -23.36 -2.20 -4.55
CA ILE A 155 -22.79 -0.99 -5.16
C ILE A 155 -23.66 0.23 -4.87
N LYS A 156 -23.02 1.35 -4.51
CA LYS A 156 -23.65 2.67 -4.41
C LYS A 156 -22.82 3.71 -5.17
N VAL A 157 -23.32 4.14 -6.32
CA VAL A 157 -22.66 5.12 -7.18
C VAL A 157 -23.46 6.43 -7.23
N ARG A 158 -22.78 7.58 -7.33
CA ARG A 158 -23.45 8.87 -7.62
C ARG A 158 -23.62 9.07 -9.12
N HIS A 159 -22.53 8.97 -9.87
CA HIS A 159 -22.50 9.07 -11.32
C HIS A 159 -21.81 7.86 -11.92
N ASP A 160 -22.49 7.18 -12.83
CA ASP A 160 -22.01 5.97 -13.47
C ASP A 160 -22.18 6.10 -15.00
N THR A 161 -21.12 5.77 -15.72
CA THR A 161 -21.11 5.58 -17.17
C THR A 161 -20.51 4.21 -17.54
N GLY A 162 -20.33 3.34 -16.56
CA GLY A 162 -19.74 2.02 -16.69
C GLY A 162 -20.77 0.89 -16.72
N THR A 163 -20.32 -0.32 -16.39
CA THR A 163 -21.17 -1.52 -16.27
C THR A 163 -21.22 -1.96 -14.81
N MET A 164 -22.42 -2.21 -14.28
CA MET A 164 -22.59 -2.77 -12.94
C MET A 164 -23.26 -4.13 -12.97
N CYS A 165 -22.76 -5.06 -12.15
CA CYS A 165 -23.36 -6.37 -11.93
C CYS A 165 -23.56 -6.63 -10.43
N GLY A 166 -24.75 -7.07 -10.04
CA GLY A 166 -25.13 -7.30 -8.64
C GLY A 166 -26.19 -6.31 -8.13
N ALA A 167 -26.19 -6.05 -6.83
CA ALA A 167 -27.17 -5.17 -6.19
C ALA A 167 -26.65 -3.73 -6.20
N PHE A 168 -27.28 -2.83 -6.98
CA PHE A 168 -26.78 -1.46 -7.13
C PHE A 168 -27.81 -0.35 -6.89
N LYS A 169 -27.30 0.82 -6.48
CA LYS A 169 -28.06 2.09 -6.39
C LYS A 169 -27.28 3.24 -7.02
N VAL A 170 -27.85 3.84 -8.08
CA VAL A 170 -27.31 5.01 -8.79
C VAL A 170 -28.15 6.24 -8.49
N ARG A 171 -27.52 7.41 -8.31
CA ARG A 171 -28.24 8.69 -8.11
C ARG A 171 -28.41 9.51 -9.39
N PHE A 172 -27.50 9.41 -10.36
CA PHE A 172 -27.59 10.12 -11.65
C PHE A 172 -26.72 9.42 -12.72
N GLY A 173 -27.32 8.66 -13.63
CA GLY A 173 -26.63 7.98 -14.73
C GLY A 173 -27.63 7.60 -15.82
N GLU A 174 -27.25 7.77 -17.08
CA GLU A 174 -28.06 7.34 -18.23
C GLU A 174 -28.01 5.81 -18.30
N ARG A 175 -29.19 5.16 -18.25
CA ARG A 175 -29.31 3.70 -18.07
C ARG A 175 -29.12 2.98 -19.41
N THR A 176 -28.06 2.21 -19.56
CA THR A 176 -28.02 1.06 -20.48
C THR A 176 -28.15 -0.22 -19.66
N THR A 177 -29.38 -0.68 -19.46
CA THR A 177 -29.64 -1.94 -18.74
C THR A 177 -29.37 -3.14 -19.65
N GLY A 178 -28.22 -3.78 -19.47
CA GLY A 178 -27.97 -5.15 -19.94
C GLY A 178 -28.10 -6.15 -18.80
N GLY A 179 -29.31 -6.65 -18.53
CA GLY A 179 -29.56 -7.71 -17.56
C GLY A 179 -30.84 -8.46 -17.92
N LYS A 180 -30.70 -9.72 -18.36
CA LYS A 180 -31.78 -10.61 -18.82
C LYS A 180 -32.67 -11.10 -17.66
N VAL A 181 -33.99 -11.09 -17.88
CA VAL A 181 -34.85 -12.29 -17.82
C VAL A 181 -35.70 -12.29 -19.08
#